data_AF-D9RA05-F1
#
_entry.id   AF-D9RA05-F1
#
_cell.length_a   1.000
_cell.length_b   1.000
_cell.length_c   1.000
_cell.angle_alpha   90.00
_cell.angle_beta   90.00
_cell.angle_gamma   90.00
#
_symmetry.space_group_name_H-M   'P 1'
#
loop_
_entity.id
_entity.type
_entity.pdbx_description
1 polymer ?
#
loop_
_entity_poly.entity_id
_entity_poly.type
_entity_poly.pdbx_seq_one_letter_code
_entity_poly.pdbx_strand_id
1 'polypeptide(L)'
;MTEVALSSLMYEMFGLAVKLAGPVLVVSMVVGVVISILQAATQIHEQTITFVPKLIVIGLVLLIMGSNMMESLRDFTIHIFNTMLG
;
A
#
# COMPACT_ATOMS: atom_id res chain seq x y z
N MET A 1 -2.82 -7.16 31.87
CA MET A 1 -2.86 -8.22 30.82
C MET A 1 -3.47 -7.72 29.52
N THR A 2 -4.40 -6.75 29.55
CA THR A 2 -4.98 -6.09 28.36
C THR A 2 -4.04 -5.07 27.68
N GLU A 3 -3.24 -4.32 28.43
CA GLU A 3 -2.36 -3.28 27.85
C GLU A 3 -1.26 -3.86 26.94
N VAL A 4 -0.65 -4.98 27.34
CA VAL A 4 0.37 -5.67 26.53
C VAL A 4 -0.24 -6.24 25.25
N ALA A 5 -1.43 -6.85 25.34
CA ALA A 5 -2.16 -7.40 24.18
C ALA A 5 -2.61 -6.30 23.21
N LEU A 6 -3.03 -5.13 23.71
CA LEU A 6 -3.36 -4.00 22.87
C LEU A 6 -2.13 -3.48 22.12
N SER A 7 -0.99 -3.38 22.81
CA SER A 7 0.25 -2.91 22.19
C SER A 7 0.73 -3.85 21.08
N SER A 8 0.65 -5.18 21.28
CA SER A 8 1.02 -6.15 20.24
C SER A 8 0.09 -6.09 19.04
N LEU A 9 -1.22 -5.95 19.27
CA LEU A 9 -2.20 -5.77 18.19
C LEU A 9 -1.91 -4.52 17.36
N MET A 10 -1.51 -3.41 18.00
CA MET A 10 -1.12 -2.19 17.30
C MET A 10 0.12 -2.43 16.42
N TYR A 11 1.14 -3.11 16.92
CA TYR A 11 2.34 -3.45 16.12
C TYR A 11 1.98 -4.30 14.90
N GLU A 12 1.13 -5.30 15.06
CA GLU A 12 0.66 -6.14 13.94
C GLU A 12 -0.16 -5.35 12.93
N MET A 13 -1.05 -4.46 13.40
CA MET A 13 -1.83 -3.57 12.54
C MET A 13 -0.93 -2.69 11.68
N PHE A 14 0.09 -2.05 12.27
CA PHE A 14 1.04 -1.23 11.52
C PHE A 14 1.86 -2.07 10.55
N GLY A 15 2.30 -3.25 10.97
CA GLY A 15 3.01 -4.20 10.11
C GLY A 15 2.16 -4.60 8.89
N LEU A 16 0.88 -4.89 9.10
CA LEU A 16 -0.06 -5.18 8.02
C LEU A 16 -0.27 -3.98 7.11
N ALA A 17 -0.47 -2.78 7.66
CA ALA A 17 -0.64 -1.56 6.88
C ALA A 17 0.57 -1.31 5.96
N VAL A 18 1.80 -1.49 6.47
CA VAL A 18 3.03 -1.38 5.67
C VAL A 18 3.12 -2.49 4.63
N LYS A 19 2.76 -3.74 4.97
CA LYS A 19 2.74 -4.87 4.02
C LYS A 19 1.78 -4.62 2.86
N LEU A 20 0.62 -4.03 3.13
CA LEU A 20 -0.40 -3.73 2.11
C LEU A 20 -0.01 -2.50 1.28
N ALA A 21 0.35 -1.38 1.93
CA ALA A 21 0.63 -0.13 1.23
C ALA A 21 2.02 -0.10 0.57
N GLY A 22 3.02 -0.76 1.18
CA GLY A 22 4.42 -0.69 0.80
C GLY A 22 4.69 -0.97 -0.68
N PRO A 23 4.24 -2.10 -1.25
CA PRO A 23 4.44 -2.42 -2.65
C PRO A 23 3.86 -1.37 -3.61
N VAL A 24 2.64 -0.88 -3.32
CA VAL A 24 1.97 0.15 -4.12
C VAL A 24 2.73 1.47 -4.05
N LEU A 25 3.17 1.86 -2.84
CA LEU A 25 3.94 3.08 -2.62
C LEU A 25 5.27 3.04 -3.37
N VAL A 26 6.05 1.97 -3.23
CA VAL A 26 7.34 1.81 -3.91
C VAL A 26 7.18 1.93 -5.42
N VAL A 27 6.21 1.21 -6.00
CA VAL A 27 5.96 1.29 -7.44
C VAL A 27 5.53 2.70 -7.86
N SER A 28 4.62 3.33 -7.10
CA SER A 28 4.16 4.70 -7.39
C SER A 28 5.29 5.74 -7.33
N MET A 29 6.25 5.53 -6.42
CA MET A 29 7.43 6.38 -6.26
C MET A 29 8.38 6.22 -7.45
N VAL A 30 8.73 4.97 -7.81
CA VAL A 30 9.62 4.69 -8.94
C VAL A 30 9.06 5.30 -10.22
N VAL A 31 7.78 5.06 -10.53
CA VAL A 31 7.12 5.62 -11.71
C VAL A 31 7.10 7.15 -11.65
N GLY A 32 6.78 7.73 -10.49
CA GLY A 32 6.78 9.17 -10.30
C GLY A 32 8.14 9.80 -10.58
N VAL A 33 9.22 9.20 -10.07
CA VAL A 33 10.59 9.65 -10.29
C VAL A 33 10.97 9.56 -11.77
N VAL A 34 10.73 8.42 -12.41
CA VAL A 34 11.01 8.24 -13.85
C VAL A 34 10.32 9.30 -14.70
N ILE A 35 9.02 9.54 -14.45
CA ILE A 35 8.26 10.54 -15.21
C ILE A 35 8.75 11.96 -14.92
N SER A 36 9.09 12.29 -13.66
CA SER A 36 9.64 13.61 -13.34
C SER A 36 10.97 13.90 -14.05
N ILE A 37 11.82 12.89 -14.24
CA ILE A 37 13.08 13.03 -14.97
C ILE A 37 12.80 13.27 -16.46
N LEU A 38 11.86 12.53 -17.05
CA LEU A 38 11.46 12.70 -18.46
C LEU A 38 10.83 14.08 -18.70
N GLN A 39 10.00 14.56 -17.77
CA GLN A 39 9.42 15.90 -17.82
C GLN A 39 10.49 16.98 -17.77
N ALA A 40 11.46 16.85 -16.86
CA ALA A 40 12.58 17.78 -16.76
C ALA A 40 13.45 17.77 -18.03
N ALA A 41 13.75 16.60 -18.59
CA ALA A 41 14.57 16.46 -19.80
C ALA A 41 13.89 17.03 -21.06
N THR A 42 12.57 16.97 -21.13
CA THR A 42 11.78 17.47 -22.28
C THR A 42 11.23 18.87 -22.08
N GLN A 43 11.44 19.49 -20.91
CA GLN A 43 10.89 20.79 -20.52
C GLN A 43 9.34 20.85 -20.55
N ILE A 44 8.68 19.71 -20.42
CA ILE A 44 7.20 19.62 -20.35
C ILE A 44 6.78 19.70 -18.88
N HIS A 45 6.06 20.76 -18.51
CA HIS A 45 5.58 21.00 -17.15
C HIS A 45 4.06 20.86 -17.00
N GLU A 46 3.46 19.93 -17.76
CA GLU A 46 2.03 19.64 -17.67
C GLU A 46 1.74 18.60 -16.59
N GLN A 47 1.01 19.01 -15.54
CA GLN A 47 0.69 18.16 -14.39
C GLN A 47 -0.07 16.87 -14.76
N THR A 48 -0.86 16.89 -15.83
CA THR A 48 -1.66 15.74 -16.28
C THR A 48 -0.80 14.55 -16.72
N ILE A 49 0.38 14.80 -17.30
CA ILE A 49 1.29 13.75 -17.77
C ILE A 49 1.85 12.91 -16.62
N THR A 50 2.01 13.49 -15.43
CA THR A 50 2.46 12.72 -14.25
C THR A 50 1.35 11.85 -13.68
N PHE A 51 0.10 12.29 -13.83
CA PHE A 51 -1.04 11.70 -13.15
C PHE A 51 -1.52 10.41 -13.83
N VAL A 52 -1.75 10.44 -15.15
CA VAL A 52 -2.38 9.33 -15.88
C VAL A 52 -1.55 8.04 -15.85
N PRO A 53 -0.25 8.04 -16.21
CA PRO A 53 0.55 6.82 -16.20
C PRO A 53 0.69 6.25 -14.78
N LYS A 54 0.81 7.11 -13.76
CA LYS A 54 0.89 6.69 -12.36
C LYS A 54 -0.39 5.97 -11.92
N LEU A 55 -1.57 6.48 -12.27
CA LEU A 55 -2.84 5.81 -11.98
C LEU A 55 -2.95 4.44 -12.64
N ILE A 56 -2.56 4.32 -13.91
CA ILE A 56 -2.59 3.04 -14.62
C ILE A 56 -1.71 2.01 -13.92
N VAL A 57 -0.49 2.39 -13.56
CA VAL A 57 0.42 1.48 -12.86
C VAL A 57 -0.11 1.09 -11.48
N ILE A 58 -0.62 2.05 -10.69
CA ILE A 58 -1.23 1.74 -9.39
C ILE A 58 -2.41 0.77 -9.57
N GLY A 59 -3.28 1.02 -10.56
CA GLY A 59 -4.40 0.14 -10.88
C GLY A 59 -3.94 -1.28 -11.21
N LEU A 60 -2.90 -1.45 -12.04
CA LEU A 60 -2.34 -2.75 -12.38
C LEU A 60 -1.76 -3.48 -11.16
N VAL A 61 -1.02 -2.76 -10.30
CA VAL A 61 -0.48 -3.34 -9.06
C VAL A 61 -1.62 -3.80 -8.15
N LEU A 62 -2.68 -2.99 -8.01
CA LEU A 62 -3.85 -3.37 -7.22
C LEU A 62 -4.61 -4.55 -7.82
N LEU A 63 -4.70 -4.68 -9.14
CA LEU A 63 -5.33 -5.85 -9.78
C LEU A 63 -4.54 -7.13 -9.49
N ILE A 64 -3.21 -7.08 -9.55
CA ILE A 64 -2.35 -8.24 -9.32
C ILE A 64 -2.28 -8.58 -7.82
N MET A 65 -2.13 -7.58 -6.96
CA MET A 65 -1.92 -7.76 -5.52
C MET A 65 -3.21 -7.78 -4.70
N GLY A 66 -4.33 -7.33 -5.27
CA GLY A 66 -5.59 -7.11 -4.55
C GLY A 66 -6.14 -8.36 -3.88
N SER A 67 -5.99 -9.54 -4.52
CA SER A 67 -6.39 -10.82 -3.91
C SER A 67 -5.62 -11.09 -2.62
N ASN A 68 -4.29 -10.97 -2.66
CA ASN A 68 -3.42 -11.19 -1.49
C ASN A 68 -3.66 -10.14 -0.39
N MET A 69 -4.02 -8.91 -0.79
CA MET A 69 -4.39 -7.84 0.15
C MET A 69 -5.68 -8.19 0.90
N MET A 70 -6.70 -8.69 0.20
CA MET A 70 -7.94 -9.12 0.84
C MET A 70 -7.73 -10.33 1.75
N GLU A 71 -6.93 -11.30 1.34
CA GLU A 71 -6.60 -12.45 2.18
C GLU A 71 -5.92 -12.00 3.48
N SER A 72 -4.91 -11.13 3.39
CA SER A 72 -4.21 -10.62 4.58
C SER A 72 -5.15 -9.80 5.50
N LEU A 73 -6.08 -9.02 4.96
CA LEU A 73 -7.09 -8.29 5.75
C LEU A 73 -8.09 -9.23 6.42
N ARG A 74 -8.56 -10.25 5.71
CA ARG A 74 -9.45 -11.28 6.25
C ARG A 74 -8.78 -12.01 7.40
N ASP A 75 -7.54 -12.47 7.22
CA ASP A 75 -6.81 -13.22 8.23
C ASP A 75 -6.57 -12.38 9.49
N PHE A 76 -6.20 -11.11 9.31
CA PHE A 76 -6.05 -10.18 10.44
C PHE A 76 -7.38 -9.92 11.15
N THR A 77 -8.48 -9.81 10.41
CA THR A 77 -9.82 -9.65 10.99
C THR A 77 -10.18 -10.86 11.85
N ILE A 78 -9.98 -12.09 11.33
CA ILE A 78 -10.22 -13.33 12.08
C ILE A 78 -9.32 -13.39 13.31
N HIS A 79 -8.05 -12.99 13.18
CA HIS A 79 -7.11 -12.95 14.29
C HIS A 79 -7.60 -12.03 15.42
N ILE A 80 -8.08 -10.82 15.10
CA ILE A 80 -8.66 -9.90 16.09
C ILE A 80 -9.83 -10.57 16.84
N PHE A 81 -10.78 -11.17 16.12
CA PHE A 81 -11.95 -11.79 16.75
C PHE A 81 -11.57 -12.97 17.66
N ASN A 82 -10.60 -13.79 17.25
CA ASN A 82 -10.11 -14.88 18.07
C ASN A 82 -9.44 -14.38 19.36
N THR A 83 -8.66 -13.31 19.27
CA THR A 83 -8.02 -12.66 20.42
C THR A 83 -9.03 -11.98 21.36
N MET A 84 -10.23 -11.62 20.89
CA MET A 84 -11.30 -11.09 21.75
C MET A 84 -12.11 -12.17 22.45
N LEU A 85 -12.23 -13.37 21.86
CA LEU A 85 -13.05 -14.47 22.37
C LEU A 85 -12.31 -15.36 23.38
N GLY A 86 -10.98 -15.35 23.39
CA GLY A 86 -10.12 -16.08 24.34
C GLY A 86 -9.52 -15.17 25.40
#